data_AF-A0A3M0ZDL1-F1
#
_entry.id   AF-A0A3M0ZDL1-F1
#
_cell.length_a   1.000
_cell.length_b   1.000
_cell.length_c   1.000
_cell.angle_alpha   90.00
_cell.angle_beta   90.00
_cell.angle_gamma   90.00
#
_symmetry.space_group_name_H-M   'P 1'
#
loop_
_entity.id
_entity.type
_entity.pdbx_description
1 polymer ?
#
loop_
_entity_poly.entity_id
_entity_poly.type
_entity_poly.pdbx_seq_one_letter_code
_entity_poly.pdbx_strand_id
1 'polypeptide(L)'
;MIESVMPTADFLTSVFLAFIAAVFLCGYLFMLFPVASRARSLRRVRRRCYRAIRDGEKSGAEKSTLRAAVLEQLQKKRWLRRAAEQFDKAWRGACLDETTGAVGDLEFADFLSVDDVLPACANRHLAGSLPGLLVALGILGTFCGLVTGLPSLGQPEVAPEQFPILVSRITRSLSLAFYTSIAGIGGSVLFIFLDRRRIHRLECRVRELSTLVGQAYPTIGTGEALRRLIFLIDDGIQVLRHLGTDVAASLANTLGATVSSALEQELGPLVQALKESTEYLGGVLGEAHVEAMRQMVQEALVPIKATVHDHVGNLEQVLRETVETQVSLRSAFDDYKQQTEAMVAAQAGVLEQLHA
;
A
#
# COMPACT_ATOMS: atom_id res chain seq x y z
N MET A 1 -26.94 11.77 71.86
CA MET A 1 -26.20 12.49 70.81
C MET A 1 -25.31 11.48 70.12
N ILE A 2 -25.51 11.31 68.81
CA ILE A 2 -24.70 10.52 67.87
C ILE A 2 -24.76 8.99 68.09
N GLU A 3 -25.95 8.41 67.92
CA GLU A 3 -26.06 7.06 67.37
C GLU A 3 -25.59 7.16 65.91
N SER A 4 -24.33 6.83 65.68
CA SER A 4 -23.82 6.65 64.33
C SER A 4 -24.57 5.47 63.73
N VAL A 5 -25.53 5.79 62.86
CA VAL A 5 -26.22 4.84 62.00
C VAL A 5 -25.16 4.17 61.13
N MET A 6 -24.54 3.11 61.66
CA MET A 6 -23.68 2.23 60.89
C MET A 6 -24.53 1.69 59.74
N PRO A 7 -24.14 1.92 58.47
CA PRO A 7 -24.92 1.43 57.35
C PRO A 7 -25.07 -0.09 57.49
N THR A 8 -26.29 -0.58 57.30
CA THR A 8 -26.57 -2.03 57.29
C THR A 8 -25.65 -2.68 56.26
N ALA A 9 -25.14 -3.89 56.54
CA ALA A 9 -24.20 -4.59 55.67
C ALA A 9 -24.69 -4.69 54.20
N ASP A 10 -26.01 -4.73 54.01
CA ASP A 10 -26.66 -4.73 52.70
C ASP A 10 -26.44 -3.42 51.92
N PHE A 11 -26.40 -2.25 52.60
CA PHE A 11 -26.06 -0.96 51.99
C PHE A 11 -24.60 -0.90 51.57
N LEU A 12 -23.68 -1.42 52.39
CA LEU A 12 -22.26 -1.46 52.04
C LEU A 12 -22.03 -2.33 50.79
N THR A 13 -22.76 -3.44 50.69
CA THR A 13 -22.74 -4.35 49.54
C THR A 13 -23.21 -3.68 48.26
N SER A 14 -24.34 -2.98 48.30
CA SER A 14 -24.84 -2.28 47.12
C SER A 14 -23.90 -1.16 46.67
N VAL A 15 -23.29 -0.42 47.60
CA VAL A 15 -22.31 0.64 47.29
C VAL A 15 -21.06 0.06 46.63
N PHE A 16 -20.47 -1.01 47.16
CA PHE A 16 -19.29 -1.64 46.56
C PHE A 16 -19.59 -2.21 45.18
N LEU A 17 -20.73 -2.90 45.00
CA LEU A 17 -21.14 -3.43 43.71
C LEU A 17 -21.41 -2.31 42.70
N ALA A 18 -22.07 -1.22 43.12
CA ALA A 18 -22.29 -0.04 42.28
C ALA A 18 -20.96 0.61 41.88
N PHE A 19 -19.98 0.65 42.78
CA PHE A 19 -18.66 1.18 42.48
C PHE A 19 -17.90 0.31 41.46
N ILE A 20 -17.89 -1.02 41.63
CA ILE A 20 -17.33 -1.97 40.64
C ILE A 20 -18.02 -1.79 39.28
N ALA A 21 -19.35 -1.71 39.27
CA ALA A 21 -20.14 -1.52 38.07
C ALA A 21 -19.86 -0.16 37.40
N ALA A 22 -19.67 0.91 38.18
CA ALA A 22 -19.32 2.24 37.68
C ALA A 22 -17.92 2.25 37.04
N VAL A 23 -16.92 1.61 37.67
CA VAL A 23 -15.58 1.45 37.10
C VAL A 23 -15.63 0.65 35.81
N PHE A 24 -16.37 -0.46 35.78
CA PHE A 24 -16.58 -1.26 34.58
C PHE A 24 -17.27 -0.45 33.47
N LEU A 25 -18.34 0.28 33.78
CA LEU A 25 -19.09 1.09 32.83
C LEU A 25 -18.23 2.25 32.29
N CYS A 26 -17.46 2.90 33.15
CA CYS A 26 -16.51 3.94 32.76
C CYS A 26 -15.47 3.36 31.79
N GLY A 27 -14.85 2.23 32.13
CA GLY A 27 -13.93 1.51 31.24
C GLY A 27 -14.58 1.15 29.89
N TYR A 28 -15.82 0.67 29.92
CA TYR A 28 -16.57 0.34 28.71
C TYR A 28 -16.83 1.57 27.83
N LEU A 29 -17.28 2.68 28.40
CA LEU A 29 -17.61 3.91 27.67
C LEU A 29 -16.37 4.63 27.13
N PHE A 30 -15.28 4.67 27.89
CA PHE A 30 -14.08 5.39 27.48
C PHE A 30 -13.14 4.55 26.60
N MET A 31 -13.14 3.21 26.71
CA MET A 31 -12.16 2.37 26.00
C MET A 31 -12.80 1.50 24.92
N LEU A 32 -13.88 0.78 25.25
CA LEU A 32 -14.49 -0.17 24.30
C LEU A 32 -15.43 0.52 23.30
N PHE A 33 -16.14 1.56 23.72
CA PHE A 33 -17.07 2.28 22.86
C PHE A 33 -16.39 3.01 21.68
N PRO A 34 -15.25 3.71 21.85
CA PRO A 34 -14.52 4.30 20.72
C PRO A 34 -14.10 3.26 19.67
N VAL A 35 -13.54 2.11 20.12
CA VAL A 35 -13.14 1.00 19.22
C VAL A 35 -14.35 0.46 18.46
N ALA A 36 -15.48 0.26 19.15
CA ALA A 36 -16.73 -0.17 18.52
C ALA A 36 -17.27 0.87 17.51
N SER A 37 -17.19 2.16 17.84
CA SER A 37 -17.59 3.26 16.96
C SER A 37 -16.76 3.29 15.68
N ARG A 38 -15.44 3.07 15.81
CA ARG A 38 -14.51 2.98 14.67
C ARG A 38 -14.81 1.79 13.79
N ALA A 39 -14.97 0.59 14.35
CA ALA A 39 -15.37 -0.60 13.60
C ALA A 39 -16.69 -0.37 12.82
N ARG A 40 -17.67 0.32 13.42
CA ARG A 40 -18.91 0.73 12.73
C ARG A 40 -18.63 1.76 11.62
N SER A 41 -17.71 2.70 11.81
CA SER A 41 -17.29 3.64 10.78
C SER A 41 -16.65 2.93 9.59
N LEU A 42 -15.71 1.99 9.80
CA LEU A 42 -15.14 1.20 8.70
C LEU A 42 -16.21 0.42 7.97
N ARG A 43 -17.14 -0.23 8.69
CA ARG A 43 -18.26 -0.93 8.06
C ARG A 43 -19.10 -0.01 7.16
N ARG A 44 -19.32 1.24 7.58
CA ARG A 44 -20.05 2.24 6.78
C ARG A 44 -19.26 2.66 5.54
N VAL A 45 -17.96 2.91 5.66
CA VAL A 45 -17.08 3.25 4.53
C VAL A 45 -17.02 2.09 3.55
N ARG A 46 -16.77 0.86 4.01
CA ARG A 46 -16.80 -0.35 3.19
C ARG A 46 -18.09 -0.50 2.38
N ARG A 47 -19.25 -0.29 3.02
CA ARG A 47 -20.57 -0.32 2.33
C ARG A 47 -20.73 0.79 1.29
N ARG A 48 -20.02 1.91 1.41
CA ARG A 48 -20.01 2.98 0.40
C ARG A 48 -19.08 2.63 -0.76
N CYS A 49 -17.87 2.16 -0.47
CA CYS A 49 -16.92 1.70 -1.49
C CYS A 49 -17.52 0.54 -2.30
N TYR A 50 -18.15 -0.45 -1.65
CA TYR A 50 -18.77 -1.57 -2.35
C TYR A 50 -19.90 -1.14 -3.29
N ARG A 51 -20.69 -0.13 -2.87
CA ARG A 51 -21.73 0.43 -3.74
C ARG A 51 -21.11 1.18 -4.92
N ALA A 52 -20.08 1.98 -4.69
CA ALA A 52 -19.38 2.68 -5.76
C ALA A 52 -18.80 1.71 -6.81
N ILE A 53 -18.16 0.62 -6.35
CA ILE A 53 -17.61 -0.42 -7.23
C ILE A 53 -18.73 -1.07 -8.03
N ARG A 54 -19.76 -1.58 -7.35
CA ARG A 54 -20.88 -2.29 -7.98
C ARG A 54 -21.65 -1.40 -8.98
N ASP A 55 -21.88 -0.14 -8.64
CA ASP A 55 -22.65 0.76 -9.48
C ASP A 55 -21.81 1.19 -10.71
N GLY A 56 -20.48 1.33 -10.58
CA GLY A 56 -19.59 1.57 -11.70
C GLY A 56 -19.40 0.36 -12.61
N GLU A 57 -19.29 -0.86 -12.06
CA GLU A 57 -19.25 -2.10 -12.85
C GLU A 57 -20.52 -2.27 -13.71
N LYS A 58 -21.70 -1.97 -13.15
CA LYS A 58 -22.98 -2.00 -13.88
C LYS A 58 -23.03 -0.99 -15.03
N SER A 59 -22.37 0.15 -14.88
CA SER A 59 -22.32 1.20 -15.89
C SER A 59 -21.24 0.95 -16.96
N GLY A 60 -20.44 -0.12 -16.83
CA GLY A 60 -19.27 -0.34 -17.68
C GLY A 60 -18.19 0.73 -17.49
N ALA A 61 -18.12 1.34 -16.31
CA ALA A 61 -17.19 2.42 -16.03
C ALA A 61 -15.73 1.93 -16.06
N GLU A 62 -14.83 2.77 -16.56
CA GLU A 62 -13.40 2.46 -16.62
C GLU A 62 -12.81 2.27 -15.22
N LYS A 63 -11.79 1.42 -15.08
CA LYS A 63 -11.11 1.15 -13.80
C LYS A 63 -10.59 2.43 -13.12
N SER A 64 -10.14 3.41 -13.91
CA SER A 64 -9.70 4.74 -13.47
C SER A 64 -10.79 5.46 -12.64
N THR A 65 -12.04 5.41 -13.11
CA THR A 65 -13.20 6.04 -12.46
C THR A 65 -13.64 5.30 -11.21
N LEU A 66 -13.57 3.96 -11.22
CA LEU A 66 -13.83 3.12 -10.05
C LEU A 66 -12.84 3.44 -8.91
N ARG A 67 -11.55 3.55 -9.26
CA ARG A 67 -10.48 3.93 -8.33
C ARG A 67 -10.72 5.30 -7.71
N ALA A 68 -11.02 6.30 -8.55
CA ALA A 68 -11.30 7.66 -8.09
C ALA A 68 -12.50 7.70 -7.14
N ALA A 69 -13.58 6.98 -7.46
CA ALA A 69 -14.77 6.89 -6.61
C ALA A 69 -14.46 6.23 -5.26
N VAL A 70 -13.67 5.15 -5.23
CA VAL A 70 -13.24 4.49 -3.99
C VAL A 70 -12.37 5.43 -3.15
N LEU A 71 -11.37 6.08 -3.77
CA LEU A 71 -10.48 7.03 -3.11
C LEU A 71 -11.26 8.18 -2.46
N GLU A 72 -12.25 8.75 -3.17
CA GLU A 72 -13.11 9.81 -2.64
C GLU A 72 -13.86 9.36 -1.37
N GLN A 73 -14.37 8.11 -1.35
CA GLN A 73 -15.05 7.58 -0.17
C GLN A 73 -14.12 7.35 1.02
N LEU A 74 -12.86 6.97 0.77
CA LEU A 74 -11.85 6.81 1.83
C LEU A 74 -11.45 8.19 2.39
N GLN A 75 -11.23 9.18 1.52
CA GLN A 75 -10.80 10.53 1.90
C GLN A 75 -11.86 11.33 2.68
N LYS A 76 -13.16 10.98 2.55
CA LYS A 76 -14.25 11.57 3.35
C LYS A 76 -14.04 11.45 4.86
N LYS A 77 -13.19 10.54 5.33
CA LYS A 77 -12.81 10.42 6.74
C LYS A 77 -11.38 10.92 6.94
N ARG A 78 -11.21 11.99 7.72
CA ARG A 78 -9.90 12.60 8.04
C ARG A 78 -8.84 11.61 8.49
N TRP A 79 -9.23 10.58 9.25
CA TRP A 79 -8.30 9.59 9.79
C TRP A 79 -7.94 8.46 8.80
N LEU A 80 -8.74 8.22 7.75
CA LEU A 80 -8.37 7.35 6.61
C LEU A 80 -7.57 8.11 5.56
N ARG A 81 -7.78 9.42 5.46
CA ARG A 81 -7.28 10.24 4.35
C ARG A 81 -5.80 10.06 4.11
N ARG A 82 -4.97 10.08 5.15
CA ARG A 82 -3.51 9.89 5.03
C ARG A 82 -3.15 8.51 4.48
N ALA A 83 -3.71 7.45 5.05
CA ALA A 83 -3.48 6.07 4.57
C ALA A 83 -3.93 5.89 3.12
N ALA A 84 -5.10 6.46 2.76
CA ALA A 84 -5.63 6.41 1.40
C ALA A 84 -4.75 7.19 0.40
N GLU A 85 -4.26 8.38 0.75
CA GLU A 85 -3.35 9.16 -0.08
C GLU A 85 -1.99 8.49 -0.25
N GLN A 86 -1.43 7.90 0.81
CA GLN A 86 -0.16 7.18 0.75
C GLN A 86 -0.28 5.92 -0.10
N PHE A 87 -1.34 5.14 0.08
CA PHE A 87 -1.62 3.96 -0.73
C PHE A 87 -1.81 4.33 -2.20
N ASP A 88 -2.62 5.34 -2.51
CA ASP A 88 -2.85 5.77 -3.90
C ASP A 88 -1.57 6.32 -4.55
N LYS A 89 -0.72 7.02 -3.80
CA LYS A 89 0.59 7.47 -4.28
C LYS A 89 1.55 6.29 -4.54
N ALA A 90 1.59 5.31 -3.63
CA ALA A 90 2.42 4.12 -3.79
C ALA A 90 1.99 3.29 -5.00
N TRP A 91 0.68 3.09 -5.15
CA TRP A 91 0.12 2.39 -6.30
C TRP A 91 0.42 3.12 -7.61
N ARG A 92 0.25 4.45 -7.69
CA ARG A 92 0.61 5.23 -8.89
C ARG A 92 2.09 5.17 -9.21
N GLY A 93 2.97 5.14 -8.21
CA GLY A 93 4.40 5.01 -8.40
C GLY A 93 4.83 3.65 -8.95
N ALA A 94 4.05 2.61 -8.67
CA ALA A 94 4.28 1.25 -9.17
C ALA A 94 3.42 0.90 -10.40
N CYS A 95 2.53 1.81 -10.84
CA CYS A 95 1.63 1.60 -11.96
C CYS A 95 2.39 1.65 -13.29
N LEU A 96 2.37 0.55 -14.05
CA LEU A 96 2.92 0.51 -15.40
C LEU A 96 1.95 1.14 -16.41
N ASP A 97 0.68 0.73 -16.34
CA ASP A 97 -0.42 1.23 -17.15
C ASP A 97 -1.75 1.00 -16.42
N GLU A 98 -2.78 1.82 -16.67
CA GLU A 98 -4.10 1.73 -16.01
C GLU A 98 -4.80 0.40 -16.31
N THR A 99 -4.51 -0.25 -17.43
CA THR A 99 -5.06 -1.57 -17.79
C THR A 99 -4.36 -2.72 -17.08
N THR A 100 -3.04 -2.59 -16.95
CA THR A 100 -2.09 -3.60 -16.49
C THR A 100 -2.00 -3.59 -14.96
N GLY A 101 -2.07 -2.42 -14.35
CA GLY A 101 -2.05 -2.22 -12.91
C GLY A 101 -0.65 -1.93 -12.35
N ALA A 102 -0.57 -1.92 -11.03
CA ALA A 102 0.69 -1.70 -10.32
C ALA A 102 1.49 -2.98 -10.13
N VAL A 103 2.81 -2.90 -10.26
CA VAL A 103 3.72 -4.01 -10.00
C VAL A 103 3.94 -4.16 -8.49
N GLY A 104 3.77 -5.38 -8.00
CA GLY A 104 3.97 -5.74 -6.60
C GLY A 104 2.68 -5.99 -5.84
N ASP A 105 2.83 -6.66 -4.70
CA ASP A 105 1.72 -7.06 -3.83
C ASP A 105 1.36 -5.92 -2.88
N LEU A 106 0.96 -4.77 -3.42
CA LEU A 106 0.54 -3.63 -2.60
C LEU A 106 -0.85 -3.88 -2.03
N GLU A 107 -0.95 -4.02 -0.72
CA GLU A 107 -2.23 -4.08 -0.02
C GLU A 107 -2.54 -2.79 0.73
N PHE A 108 -3.81 -2.40 0.75
CA PHE A 108 -4.23 -1.24 1.56
C PHE A 108 -4.02 -1.47 3.07
N ALA A 109 -3.96 -2.73 3.50
CA ALA A 109 -3.65 -3.12 4.87
C ALA A 109 -2.24 -2.69 5.31
N ASP A 110 -1.28 -2.59 4.39
CA ASP A 110 0.10 -2.15 4.67
C ASP A 110 0.15 -0.67 5.10
N PHE A 111 -0.81 0.13 4.62
CA PHE A 111 -0.91 1.56 4.91
C PHE A 111 -1.94 1.88 6.00
N LEU A 112 -2.80 0.93 6.34
CA LEU A 112 -3.82 1.08 7.38
C LEU A 112 -3.81 -0.14 8.28
N SER A 113 -2.87 -0.16 9.23
CA SER A 113 -2.81 -1.21 10.24
C SER A 113 -3.71 -0.91 11.43
N VAL A 114 -4.13 -1.96 12.13
CA VAL A 114 -4.93 -1.81 13.36
C VAL A 114 -4.14 -1.07 14.43
N ASP A 115 -2.82 -1.22 14.42
CA ASP A 115 -1.89 -0.55 15.33
C ASP A 115 -1.80 0.97 15.08
N ASP A 116 -2.15 1.46 13.90
CA ASP A 116 -2.28 2.91 13.65
C ASP A 116 -3.63 3.45 14.14
N VAL A 117 -4.67 2.61 14.06
CA VAL A 117 -6.04 2.98 14.38
C VAL A 117 -6.31 2.93 15.88
N LEU A 118 -5.75 1.95 16.60
CA LEU A 118 -6.02 1.73 18.03
C LEU A 118 -5.55 2.91 18.93
N PRO A 119 -4.31 3.42 18.84
CA PRO A 119 -3.82 4.51 19.70
C PRO A 119 -4.59 5.81 19.49
N ALA A 120 -5.05 6.06 18.26
CA ALA A 120 -5.85 7.24 17.92
C ALA A 120 -7.29 7.19 18.48
N CYS A 121 -7.71 6.05 19.06
CA CYS A 121 -9.10 5.81 19.45
C CYS A 121 -9.27 5.45 20.92
N ALA A 122 -8.32 4.75 21.52
CA ALA A 122 -8.37 4.38 22.92
C ALA A 122 -6.96 4.29 23.52
N ASN A 123 -6.82 4.68 24.78
CA ASN A 123 -5.58 4.49 25.51
C ASN A 123 -5.42 2.99 25.85
N ARG A 124 -4.61 2.28 25.05
CA ARG A 124 -4.43 0.84 25.17
C ARG A 124 -3.79 0.42 26.49
N HIS A 125 -2.92 1.26 27.04
CA HIS A 125 -2.28 1.02 28.33
C HIS A 125 -3.32 0.94 29.45
N LEU A 126 -4.23 1.91 29.54
CA LEU A 126 -5.30 1.89 30.54
C LEU A 126 -6.26 0.71 30.34
N ALA A 127 -6.55 0.32 29.09
CA ALA A 127 -7.38 -0.85 28.80
C ALA A 127 -6.73 -2.16 29.24
N GLY A 128 -5.40 -2.25 29.22
CA GLY A 128 -4.66 -3.41 29.73
C GLY A 128 -4.72 -3.54 31.25
N SER A 129 -4.75 -2.42 31.98
CA SER A 129 -4.73 -2.41 33.46
C SER A 129 -6.11 -2.55 34.10
N LEU A 130 -7.20 -2.25 33.38
CA LEU A 130 -8.56 -2.24 33.91
C LEU A 130 -9.05 -3.60 34.45
N PRO A 131 -8.77 -4.75 33.79
CA PRO A 131 -9.06 -6.07 34.35
C PRO A 131 -8.37 -6.32 35.70
N GLY A 132 -7.12 -5.88 35.84
CA GLY A 132 -6.38 -5.97 37.10
C GLY A 132 -7.00 -5.11 38.19
N LEU A 133 -7.43 -3.89 37.86
CA LEU A 133 -8.12 -2.99 38.77
C LEU A 133 -9.45 -3.58 39.27
N LEU A 134 -10.23 -4.21 38.39
CA LEU A 134 -11.51 -4.86 38.76
C LEU A 134 -11.30 -6.03 39.72
N VAL A 135 -10.26 -6.85 39.50
CA VAL A 135 -9.90 -7.93 40.44
C VAL A 135 -9.44 -7.35 41.78
N ALA A 136 -8.59 -6.32 41.76
CA ALA A 136 -8.14 -5.66 42.99
C ALA A 136 -9.31 -5.06 43.79
N LEU A 137 -10.30 -4.45 43.11
CA LEU A 137 -11.53 -3.98 43.74
C LEU A 137 -12.35 -5.11 44.37
N GLY A 138 -12.45 -6.27 43.69
CA GLY A 138 -13.13 -7.45 44.21
C GLY A 138 -12.45 -8.01 45.47
N ILE A 139 -11.13 -8.07 45.46
CA ILE A 139 -10.32 -8.48 46.63
C ILE A 139 -10.49 -7.47 47.77
N LEU A 140 -10.48 -6.17 47.48
CA LEU A 140 -10.73 -5.11 48.47
C LEU A 140 -12.13 -5.24 49.11
N GLY A 141 -13.15 -5.52 48.30
CA GLY A 141 -14.52 -5.77 48.78
C GLY A 141 -14.59 -7.01 49.68
N THR A 142 -13.83 -8.06 49.33
CA THR A 142 -13.69 -9.28 50.15
C THR A 142 -13.10 -8.95 51.53
N PHE A 143 -12.01 -8.18 51.56
CA PHE A 143 -11.39 -7.76 52.83
C PHE A 143 -12.34 -6.89 53.66
N CYS A 144 -13.08 -5.98 53.04
CA CYS A 144 -14.07 -5.16 53.74
C CYS A 144 -15.20 -6.01 54.33
N GLY A 145 -15.68 -7.02 53.60
CA GLY A 145 -16.66 -7.99 54.10
C GLY A 145 -16.14 -8.78 55.30
N LEU A 146 -14.89 -9.26 55.24
CA LEU A 146 -14.28 -9.98 56.36
C LEU A 146 -14.06 -9.07 57.58
N VAL A 147 -13.54 -7.86 57.40
CA VAL A 147 -13.29 -6.90 58.50
C VAL A 147 -14.58 -6.50 59.21
N THR A 148 -15.71 -6.41 58.49
CA THR A 148 -17.02 -6.12 59.11
C THR A 148 -17.65 -7.34 59.77
N GLY A 149 -17.34 -8.56 59.32
CA GLY A 149 -17.91 -9.81 59.84
C GLY A 149 -17.17 -10.41 61.04
N LEU A 150 -15.84 -10.39 61.02
CA LEU A 150 -14.98 -11.01 62.04
C LEU A 150 -15.20 -10.49 63.48
N PRO A 151 -15.43 -9.19 63.74
CA PRO A 151 -15.69 -8.68 65.08
C PRO A 151 -16.96 -9.27 65.72
N SER A 152 -17.90 -9.77 64.90
CA SER A 152 -19.11 -10.42 65.40
C SER A 152 -18.80 -11.77 66.05
N LEU A 153 -17.79 -12.49 65.57
CA LEU A 153 -17.40 -13.82 66.08
C LEU A 153 -16.64 -13.76 67.42
N GLY A 154 -16.10 -12.60 67.80
CA GLY A 154 -15.23 -12.44 68.97
C GLY A 154 -15.96 -12.11 70.28
N GLN A 155 -17.29 -12.19 70.33
CA GLN A 155 -18.07 -11.85 71.54
C GLN A 155 -18.25 -13.10 72.43
N PRO A 156 -17.60 -13.15 73.62
CA PRO A 156 -17.52 -14.36 74.43
C PRO A 156 -18.80 -14.72 75.21
N GLU A 157 -19.78 -13.82 75.31
CA GLU A 157 -21.03 -14.03 76.06
C GLU A 157 -22.23 -13.57 75.22
N VAL A 158 -22.76 -14.45 74.37
CA VAL A 158 -23.97 -14.19 73.59
C VAL A 158 -25.11 -14.98 74.22
N ALA A 159 -26.14 -14.28 74.68
CA ALA A 159 -27.35 -14.94 75.19
C ALA A 159 -27.97 -15.83 74.10
N PRO A 160 -28.59 -16.98 74.42
CA PRO A 160 -29.16 -17.91 73.43
C PRO A 160 -30.12 -17.24 72.44
N GLU A 161 -30.84 -16.21 72.89
CA GLU A 161 -31.80 -15.43 72.09
C GLU A 161 -31.13 -14.54 71.02
N GLN A 162 -29.84 -14.21 71.18
CA GLN A 162 -29.08 -13.34 70.29
C GLN A 162 -28.28 -14.12 69.23
N PHE A 163 -28.21 -15.45 69.35
CA PHE A 163 -27.50 -16.30 68.42
C PHE A 163 -28.01 -16.19 66.96
N PRO A 164 -29.33 -16.16 66.67
CA PRO A 164 -29.82 -16.00 65.29
C PRO A 164 -29.41 -14.66 64.67
N ILE A 165 -29.36 -13.60 65.48
CA ILE A 165 -28.96 -12.25 65.05
C ILE A 165 -27.47 -12.26 64.69
N LEU A 166 -26.64 -12.91 65.50
CA LEU A 166 -25.21 -13.06 65.25
C LEU A 166 -24.93 -13.81 63.94
N VAL A 167 -25.59 -14.97 63.73
CA VAL A 167 -25.48 -15.73 62.48
C VAL A 167 -25.90 -14.88 61.29
N SER A 168 -27.03 -14.17 61.38
CA SER A 168 -27.51 -13.31 60.29
C SER A 168 -26.51 -12.21 59.90
N ARG A 169 -25.78 -11.66 60.88
CA ARG A 169 -24.78 -10.60 60.66
C ARG A 169 -23.53 -11.14 59.96
N ILE A 170 -23.03 -12.30 60.40
CA ILE A 170 -21.90 -12.98 59.78
C ILE A 170 -22.24 -13.39 58.35
N THR A 171 -23.42 -13.99 58.14
CA THR A 171 -23.87 -14.39 56.81
C THR A 171 -23.96 -13.21 55.85
N ARG A 172 -24.43 -12.04 56.31
CA ARG A 172 -24.45 -10.81 55.48
C ARG A 172 -23.04 -10.31 55.12
N SER A 173 -22.13 -10.26 56.09
CA SER A 173 -20.73 -9.85 55.84
C SER A 173 -19.98 -10.81 54.91
N LEU A 174 -20.26 -12.11 55.03
CA LEU A 174 -19.71 -13.14 54.16
C LEU A 174 -20.31 -13.05 52.74
N SER A 175 -21.61 -12.80 52.64
CA SER A 175 -22.30 -12.54 51.38
C SER A 175 -21.69 -11.36 50.63
N LEU A 176 -21.43 -10.24 51.31
CA LEU A 176 -20.72 -9.08 50.77
C LEU A 176 -19.37 -9.47 50.15
N ALA A 177 -18.57 -10.27 50.88
CA ALA A 177 -17.26 -10.70 50.41
C ALA A 177 -17.34 -11.56 49.13
N PHE A 178 -18.30 -12.50 49.08
CA PHE A 178 -18.47 -13.34 47.90
C PHE A 178 -19.00 -12.56 46.68
N TYR A 179 -20.04 -11.73 46.85
CA TYR A 179 -20.62 -10.99 45.73
C TYR A 179 -19.64 -10.00 45.11
N THR A 180 -18.85 -9.29 45.92
CA THR A 180 -17.84 -8.34 45.42
C THR A 180 -16.70 -9.04 44.70
N SER A 181 -16.26 -10.21 45.18
CA SER A 181 -15.26 -11.04 44.49
C SER A 181 -15.77 -11.55 43.13
N ILE A 182 -16.99 -12.11 43.10
CA ILE A 182 -17.61 -12.58 41.85
C ILE A 182 -17.77 -11.43 40.85
N ALA A 183 -18.20 -10.25 41.31
CA ALA A 183 -18.34 -9.07 40.46
C ALA A 183 -16.99 -8.58 39.92
N GLY A 184 -15.93 -8.55 40.74
CA GLY A 184 -14.59 -8.13 40.32
C GLY A 184 -13.97 -9.09 39.30
N ILE A 185 -13.96 -10.39 39.61
CA ILE A 185 -13.40 -11.43 38.72
C ILE A 185 -14.26 -11.58 37.46
N GLY A 186 -15.58 -11.69 37.60
CA GLY A 186 -16.52 -11.81 36.49
C GLY A 186 -16.46 -10.59 35.56
N GLY A 187 -16.42 -9.38 36.15
CA GLY A 187 -16.23 -8.14 35.41
C GLY A 187 -14.88 -8.10 34.67
N SER A 188 -13.80 -8.55 35.30
CA SER A 188 -12.46 -8.61 34.69
C SER A 188 -12.43 -9.54 33.47
N VAL A 189 -12.93 -10.77 33.62
CA VAL A 189 -13.01 -11.75 32.52
C VAL A 189 -13.90 -11.22 31.39
N LEU A 190 -15.06 -10.67 31.74
CA LEU A 190 -15.98 -10.09 30.77
C LEU A 190 -15.34 -8.92 30.00
N PHE A 191 -14.59 -8.06 30.69
CA PHE A 191 -13.90 -6.94 30.05
C PHE A 191 -12.84 -7.43 29.06
N ILE A 192 -11.99 -8.39 29.45
CA ILE A 192 -10.97 -8.98 28.58
C ILE A 192 -11.61 -9.60 27.34
N PHE A 193 -12.69 -10.36 27.52
CA PHE A 193 -13.41 -10.99 26.42
C PHE A 193 -13.98 -9.96 25.46
N LEU A 194 -14.63 -8.91 25.99
CA LEU A 194 -15.17 -7.83 25.17
C LEU A 194 -14.07 -7.07 24.42
N ASP A 195 -12.96 -6.75 25.08
CA ASP A 195 -11.81 -6.07 24.49
C ASP A 195 -11.24 -6.84 23.30
N ARG A 196 -10.87 -8.11 23.52
CA ARG A 196 -10.37 -9.00 22.46
C ARG A 196 -11.37 -9.14 21.31
N ARG A 197 -12.67 -9.30 21.62
CA ARG A 197 -13.70 -9.42 20.59
C ARG A 197 -13.88 -8.14 19.77
N ARG A 198 -13.69 -6.96 20.36
CA ARG A 198 -13.78 -5.67 19.65
C ARG A 198 -12.56 -5.42 18.77
N ILE A 199 -11.36 -5.74 19.26
CA ILE A 199 -10.11 -5.64 18.49
C ILE A 199 -10.16 -6.58 17.29
N HIS A 200 -10.50 -7.85 17.51
CA HIS A 200 -10.61 -8.82 16.42
C HIS A 200 -11.66 -8.39 15.38
N ARG A 201 -12.80 -7.84 15.81
CA ARG A 201 -13.79 -7.26 14.89
C ARG A 201 -13.23 -6.07 14.12
N LEU A 202 -12.34 -5.26 14.68
CA LEU A 202 -11.72 -4.14 13.98
C LEU A 202 -10.73 -4.66 12.92
N GLU A 203 -9.88 -5.62 13.26
CA GLU A 203 -8.96 -6.30 12.34
C GLU A 203 -9.70 -6.88 11.14
N CYS A 204 -10.76 -7.66 11.37
CA CYS A 204 -11.57 -8.18 10.27
C CYS A 204 -12.15 -7.07 9.39
N ARG A 205 -12.51 -5.91 9.94
CA ARG A 205 -13.10 -4.80 9.18
C ARG A 205 -12.06 -4.04 8.37
N VAL A 206 -10.84 -3.93 8.88
CA VAL A 206 -9.69 -3.38 8.13
C VAL A 206 -9.37 -4.31 6.97
N ARG A 207 -9.23 -5.63 7.22
CA ARG A 207 -8.95 -6.62 6.17
C ARG A 207 -10.06 -6.66 5.11
N GLU A 208 -11.32 -6.74 5.52
CA GLU A 208 -12.47 -6.68 4.61
C GLU A 208 -12.49 -5.39 3.75
N LEU A 209 -12.02 -4.26 4.30
CA LEU A 209 -11.90 -3.02 3.56
C LEU A 209 -10.70 -3.06 2.60
N SER A 210 -9.56 -3.59 3.03
CA SER A 210 -8.36 -3.74 2.21
C SER A 210 -8.65 -4.58 0.97
N THR A 211 -9.23 -5.77 1.14
CA THR A 211 -9.59 -6.66 0.03
C THR A 211 -10.56 -5.99 -0.95
N LEU A 212 -11.51 -5.20 -0.44
CA LEU A 212 -12.44 -4.45 -1.28
C LEU A 212 -11.75 -3.32 -2.05
N VAL A 213 -10.83 -2.59 -1.41
CA VAL A 213 -10.05 -1.54 -2.08
C VAL A 213 -9.18 -2.18 -3.17
N GLY A 214 -8.54 -3.32 -2.92
CA GLY A 214 -7.76 -4.06 -3.91
C GLY A 214 -8.54 -4.41 -5.18
N GLN A 215 -9.87 -4.61 -5.11
CA GLN A 215 -10.68 -4.84 -6.33
C GLN A 215 -10.70 -3.65 -7.28
N ALA A 216 -10.60 -2.41 -6.76
CA ALA A 216 -10.55 -1.20 -7.57
C ALA A 216 -9.12 -0.80 -7.98
N TYR A 217 -8.10 -1.46 -7.41
CA TYR A 217 -6.70 -1.17 -7.63
C TYR A 217 -6.01 -2.42 -8.20
N PRO A 218 -5.98 -2.60 -9.53
CA PRO A 218 -5.36 -3.77 -10.12
C PRO A 218 -3.87 -3.80 -9.79
N THR A 219 -3.41 -4.97 -9.34
CA THR A 219 -2.00 -5.23 -9.06
C THR A 219 -1.56 -6.49 -9.81
N ILE A 220 -0.28 -6.54 -10.18
CA ILE A 220 0.37 -7.70 -10.76
C ILE A 220 1.41 -8.16 -9.76
N GLY A 221 1.34 -9.43 -9.38
CA GLY A 221 2.33 -10.03 -8.50
C GLY A 221 3.73 -9.92 -9.09
N THR A 222 4.73 -9.71 -8.24
CA THR A 222 6.13 -9.51 -8.64
C THR A 222 6.63 -10.59 -9.59
N GLY A 223 6.28 -11.86 -9.35
CA GLY A 223 6.65 -12.99 -10.21
C GLY A 223 6.00 -12.95 -11.60
N GLU A 224 4.77 -12.46 -11.73
CA GLU A 224 4.12 -12.32 -13.03
C GLU A 224 4.67 -11.12 -13.80
N ALA A 225 4.95 -10.01 -13.11
CA ALA A 225 5.65 -8.87 -13.70
C ALA A 225 7.04 -9.28 -14.24
N LEU A 226 7.78 -10.07 -13.47
CA LEU A 226 9.08 -10.59 -13.89
C LEU A 226 8.97 -11.52 -15.10
N ARG A 227 7.97 -12.41 -15.14
CA ARG A 227 7.71 -13.26 -16.31
C ARG A 227 7.41 -12.44 -17.56
N ARG A 228 6.61 -11.37 -17.44
CA ARG A 228 6.32 -10.47 -18.57
C ARG A 228 7.58 -9.75 -19.04
N LEU A 229 8.43 -9.31 -18.11
CA LEU A 229 9.71 -8.69 -18.43
C LEU A 229 10.61 -9.65 -19.23
N ILE A 230 10.75 -10.90 -18.76
CA ILE A 230 11.54 -11.93 -19.46
C ILE A 230 11.01 -12.16 -20.88
N PHE A 231 9.69 -12.28 -21.03
CA PHE A 231 9.08 -12.45 -22.35
C PHE A 231 9.32 -11.26 -23.27
N LEU A 232 9.21 -10.04 -22.74
CA LEU A 232 9.45 -8.81 -23.50
C LEU A 232 10.92 -8.70 -23.96
N ILE A 233 11.85 -9.12 -23.11
CA ILE A 233 13.28 -9.15 -23.43
C ILE A 233 13.57 -10.21 -24.51
N ASP A 234 12.98 -11.41 -24.41
CA ASP A 234 13.15 -12.45 -25.42
C ASP A 234 12.64 -11.99 -26.79
N ASP A 235 11.45 -11.39 -26.84
CA ASP A 235 10.88 -10.82 -28.07
C ASP A 235 11.78 -9.72 -28.65
N GLY A 236 12.29 -8.82 -27.79
CA GLY A 236 13.25 -7.78 -28.18
C GLY A 236 14.54 -8.34 -28.77
N ILE A 237 15.08 -9.43 -28.20
CA ILE A 237 16.26 -10.13 -28.74
C ILE A 237 15.95 -10.73 -30.11
N GLN A 238 14.78 -11.31 -30.31
CA GLN A 238 14.39 -11.87 -31.61
C GLN A 238 14.25 -10.79 -32.67
N VAL A 239 13.61 -9.66 -32.34
CA VAL A 239 13.50 -8.50 -33.24
C VAL A 239 14.89 -7.95 -33.58
N LEU A 240 15.78 -7.83 -32.60
CA LEU A 240 17.14 -7.34 -32.83
C LEU A 240 17.95 -8.30 -33.71
N ARG A 241 17.78 -9.62 -33.55
CA ARG A 241 18.39 -10.62 -34.43
C ARG A 241 17.85 -10.55 -35.84
N HIS A 242 16.54 -10.40 -36.02
CA HIS A 242 15.94 -10.25 -37.33
C HIS A 242 16.37 -8.95 -38.01
N LEU A 243 16.36 -7.82 -37.30
CA LEU A 243 16.92 -6.56 -37.80
C LEU A 243 18.41 -6.69 -38.13
N GLY A 244 19.20 -7.32 -37.26
CA GLY A 244 20.61 -7.59 -37.52
C GLY A 244 20.82 -8.44 -38.77
N THR A 245 19.97 -9.45 -38.99
CA THR A 245 20.02 -10.34 -40.16
C THR A 245 19.55 -9.64 -41.43
N ASP A 246 18.50 -8.83 -41.35
CA ASP A 246 17.93 -8.09 -42.49
C ASP A 246 18.83 -6.92 -42.88
N VAL A 247 19.38 -6.19 -41.91
CA VAL A 247 20.39 -5.15 -42.12
C VAL A 247 21.67 -5.80 -42.63
N ALA A 248 22.13 -6.92 -42.07
CA ALA A 248 23.30 -7.65 -42.58
C ALA A 248 23.05 -8.20 -43.98
N ALA A 249 21.85 -8.66 -44.34
CA ALA A 249 21.54 -9.13 -45.69
C ALA A 249 21.45 -7.98 -46.69
N SER A 250 20.81 -6.87 -46.30
CA SER A 250 20.68 -5.67 -47.14
C SER A 250 22.00 -4.93 -47.30
N LEU A 251 22.85 -4.90 -46.26
CA LEU A 251 24.22 -4.39 -46.30
C LEU A 251 25.22 -5.38 -46.90
N ALA A 252 25.08 -6.70 -46.76
CA ALA A 252 25.96 -7.67 -47.42
C ALA A 252 25.79 -7.63 -48.94
N ASN A 253 24.55 -7.38 -49.40
CA ASN A 253 24.25 -7.12 -50.80
C ASN A 253 24.85 -5.81 -51.34
N THR A 254 25.30 -4.89 -50.47
CA THR A 254 25.85 -3.58 -50.88
C THR A 254 27.32 -3.34 -50.48
N LEU A 255 27.81 -3.93 -49.38
CA LEU A 255 29.13 -3.68 -48.74
C LEU A 255 29.71 -4.93 -48.00
N GLY A 256 29.10 -6.10 -48.13
CA GLY A 256 29.69 -7.45 -47.97
C GLY A 256 30.33 -7.88 -46.64
N ALA A 257 31.53 -7.37 -46.31
CA ALA A 257 32.44 -8.06 -45.38
C ALA A 257 32.82 -7.26 -44.13
N THR A 258 32.81 -5.93 -44.21
CA THR A 258 33.38 -5.06 -43.15
C THR A 258 32.38 -4.78 -42.02
N VAL A 259 31.09 -4.69 -42.33
CA VAL A 259 30.06 -4.32 -41.34
C VAL A 259 29.57 -5.52 -40.53
N SER A 260 29.45 -6.71 -41.15
CA SER A 260 29.01 -7.92 -40.43
C SER A 260 29.99 -8.29 -39.30
N SER A 261 31.30 -8.11 -39.55
CA SER A 261 32.35 -8.28 -38.54
C SER A 261 32.23 -7.28 -37.39
N ALA A 262 31.96 -6.00 -37.68
CA ALA A 262 31.84 -4.96 -36.64
C ALA A 262 30.58 -5.13 -35.79
N LEU A 263 29.48 -5.55 -36.41
CA LEU A 263 28.19 -5.73 -35.73
C LEU A 263 28.18 -6.98 -34.84
N GLU A 264 28.77 -8.10 -35.27
CA GLU A 264 28.94 -9.28 -34.42
C GLU A 264 29.88 -9.01 -33.24
N GLN A 265 30.92 -8.20 -33.45
CA GLN A 265 31.93 -7.88 -32.43
C GLN A 265 31.39 -6.92 -31.35
N GLU A 266 30.45 -6.04 -31.70
CA GLU A 266 29.80 -5.09 -30.77
C GLU A 266 28.51 -5.63 -30.12
N LEU A 267 27.66 -6.38 -30.84
CA LEU A 267 26.41 -6.92 -30.30
C LEU A 267 26.61 -8.23 -29.51
N GLY A 268 27.63 -9.03 -29.82
CA GLY A 268 27.93 -10.28 -29.12
C GLY A 268 28.09 -10.10 -27.60
N PRO A 269 28.93 -9.16 -27.13
CA PRO A 269 29.08 -8.87 -25.71
C PRO A 269 27.80 -8.39 -25.02
N LEU A 270 26.96 -7.60 -25.72
CA LEU A 270 25.69 -7.10 -25.19
C LEU A 270 24.69 -8.24 -24.95
N VAL A 271 24.56 -9.15 -25.92
CA VAL A 271 23.69 -10.33 -25.83
C VAL A 271 24.17 -11.28 -24.73
N GLN A 272 25.49 -11.39 -24.56
CA GLN A 272 26.08 -12.25 -23.52
C GLN A 272 25.90 -11.66 -22.11
N ALA A 273 26.08 -10.35 -21.95
CA ALA A 273 25.80 -9.64 -20.70
C ALA A 273 24.31 -9.72 -20.29
N LEU A 274 23.39 -9.63 -21.26
CA LEU A 274 21.96 -9.83 -21.03
C LEU A 274 21.62 -11.25 -20.57
N LYS A 275 22.30 -12.25 -21.13
CA LYS A 275 22.12 -13.66 -20.76
C LYS A 275 22.63 -13.94 -19.34
N GLU A 276 23.83 -13.46 -18.98
CA GLU A 276 24.41 -13.61 -17.65
C GLU A 276 23.60 -12.87 -16.57
N SER A 277 23.09 -11.67 -16.89
CA SER A 277 22.16 -10.94 -16.01
C SER A 277 20.87 -11.74 -15.76
N THR A 278 20.34 -12.41 -16.78
CA THR A 278 19.14 -13.27 -16.65
C THR A 278 19.38 -14.49 -15.76
N GLU A 279 20.57 -15.10 -15.85
CA GLU A 279 20.97 -16.22 -14.99
C GLU A 279 21.20 -15.77 -13.53
N TYR A 280 21.72 -14.55 -13.33
CA TYR A 280 21.88 -13.94 -12.01
C TYR A 280 20.55 -13.53 -11.36
N LEU A 281 19.59 -13.03 -12.16
CA LEU A 281 18.23 -12.67 -11.73
C LEU A 281 17.41 -13.88 -11.23
N GLY A 282 17.75 -15.10 -11.66
CA GLY A 282 17.10 -16.33 -11.21
C GLY A 282 17.51 -16.80 -9.81
N GLY A 283 18.59 -16.26 -9.22
CA GLY A 283 19.28 -16.88 -8.08
C GLY A 283 18.99 -16.33 -6.68
N VAL A 284 18.79 -15.02 -6.48
CA VAL A 284 18.82 -14.43 -5.11
C VAL A 284 17.85 -13.26 -4.97
N LEU A 285 16.77 -13.48 -4.22
CA LEU A 285 15.78 -12.48 -3.82
C LEU A 285 16.05 -12.00 -2.38
N GLY A 286 16.46 -10.74 -2.22
CA GLY A 286 16.53 -10.07 -0.92
C GLY A 286 17.45 -8.84 -0.91
N GLU A 287 16.85 -7.65 -0.94
CA GLU A 287 17.43 -6.32 -0.65
C GLU A 287 18.59 -5.77 -1.53
N ALA A 288 19.46 -6.58 -2.12
CA ALA A 288 20.55 -6.11 -3.00
C ALA A 288 20.06 -5.53 -4.35
N HIS A 289 18.79 -5.71 -4.67
CA HIS A 289 18.22 -5.48 -6.00
C HIS A 289 18.04 -4.00 -6.35
N VAL A 290 17.77 -3.15 -5.36
CA VAL A 290 17.59 -1.70 -5.59
C VAL A 290 18.93 -1.03 -5.90
N GLU A 291 20.01 -1.47 -5.26
CA GLU A 291 21.35 -0.91 -5.47
C GLU A 291 21.97 -1.41 -6.77
N ALA A 292 21.78 -2.70 -7.11
CA ALA A 292 22.20 -3.25 -8.39
C ALA A 292 21.47 -2.60 -9.59
N MET A 293 20.16 -2.33 -9.47
CA MET A 293 19.42 -1.58 -10.49
C MET A 293 19.93 -0.14 -10.63
N ARG A 294 20.33 0.51 -9.53
CA ARG A 294 20.88 1.87 -9.54
C ARG A 294 22.26 1.93 -10.22
N GLN A 295 23.13 0.96 -9.97
CA GLN A 295 24.41 0.81 -10.66
C GLN A 295 24.24 0.48 -12.14
N MET A 296 23.32 -0.43 -12.49
CA MET A 296 23.04 -0.83 -13.87
C MET A 296 22.50 0.34 -14.72
N VAL A 297 21.65 1.20 -14.15
CA VAL A 297 21.17 2.42 -14.84
C VAL A 297 22.31 3.43 -15.04
N GLN A 298 23.22 3.56 -14.07
CA GLN A 298 24.36 4.47 -14.20
C GLN A 298 25.41 3.96 -15.21
N GLU A 299 25.68 2.65 -15.23
CA GLU A 299 26.61 2.04 -16.20
C GLU A 299 26.04 1.99 -17.62
N ALA A 300 24.73 1.84 -17.79
CA ALA A 300 24.08 1.88 -19.10
C ALA A 300 23.97 3.29 -19.69
N LEU A 301 23.81 4.32 -18.85
CA LEU A 301 23.67 5.72 -19.31
C LEU A 301 24.99 6.34 -19.80
N VAL A 302 26.14 5.88 -19.32
CA VAL A 302 27.47 6.40 -19.71
C VAL A 302 27.82 6.10 -21.18
N PRO A 303 27.73 4.86 -21.68
CA PRO A 303 27.95 4.56 -23.10
C PRO A 303 26.85 5.16 -23.97
N ILE A 304 25.57 5.14 -23.55
CA ILE A 304 24.48 5.75 -24.33
C ILE A 304 24.71 7.26 -24.52
N LYS A 305 25.16 7.99 -23.50
CA LYS A 305 25.45 9.43 -23.62
C LYS A 305 26.65 9.71 -24.53
N ALA A 306 27.65 8.84 -24.55
CA ALA A 306 28.81 8.95 -25.44
C ALA A 306 28.45 8.59 -26.89
N THR A 307 27.74 7.48 -27.10
CA THR A 307 27.35 6.97 -28.42
C THR A 307 26.30 7.85 -29.10
N VAL A 308 25.34 8.41 -28.35
CA VAL A 308 24.34 9.36 -28.90
C VAL A 308 24.99 10.71 -29.22
N HIS A 309 25.97 11.17 -28.44
CA HIS A 309 26.71 12.40 -28.75
C HIS A 309 27.56 12.25 -30.03
N ASP A 310 28.21 11.09 -30.21
CA ASP A 310 29.02 10.78 -31.41
C ASP A 310 28.16 10.53 -32.66
N HIS A 311 27.02 9.86 -32.53
CA HIS A 311 26.13 9.57 -33.66
C HIS A 311 25.35 10.80 -34.14
N VAL A 312 25.00 11.74 -33.25
CA VAL A 312 24.36 13.01 -33.66
C VAL A 312 25.37 13.93 -34.37
N GLY A 313 26.62 13.94 -33.93
CA GLY A 313 27.70 14.70 -34.61
C GLY A 313 27.99 14.20 -36.02
N ASN A 314 28.05 12.88 -36.22
CA ASN A 314 28.34 12.29 -37.54
C ASN A 314 27.13 12.33 -38.49
N LEU A 315 25.89 12.29 -37.99
CA LEU A 315 24.69 12.40 -38.82
C LEU A 315 24.48 13.81 -39.38
N GLU A 316 24.84 14.87 -38.61
CA GLU A 316 24.74 16.27 -39.08
C GLU A 316 25.70 16.55 -40.25
N GLN A 317 26.91 15.99 -40.18
CA GLN A 317 27.94 16.20 -41.21
C GLN A 317 27.56 15.51 -42.54
N VAL A 318 27.08 14.27 -42.49
CA VAL A 318 26.66 13.53 -43.69
C VAL A 318 25.42 14.15 -44.34
N LEU A 319 24.46 14.65 -43.53
CA LEU A 319 23.28 15.34 -44.06
C LEU A 319 23.63 16.70 -44.69
N ARG A 320 24.59 17.46 -44.13
CA ARG A 320 25.08 18.71 -44.75
C ARG A 320 25.82 18.46 -46.05
N GLU A 321 26.74 17.49 -46.08
CA GLU A 321 27.49 17.15 -47.30
C GLU A 321 26.56 16.63 -48.40
N THR A 322 25.50 15.89 -48.05
CA THR A 322 24.49 15.41 -49.00
C THR A 322 23.58 16.53 -49.53
N VAL A 323 23.20 17.50 -48.69
CA VAL A 323 22.39 18.66 -49.11
C VAL A 323 23.21 19.64 -49.97
N GLU A 324 24.47 19.90 -49.63
CA GLU A 324 25.36 20.73 -50.45
C GLU A 324 25.67 20.08 -51.80
N THR A 325 25.89 18.77 -51.85
CA THR A 325 26.06 18.06 -53.13
C THR A 325 24.78 18.06 -53.97
N GLN A 326 23.59 17.97 -53.36
CA GLN A 326 22.32 18.10 -54.09
C GLN A 326 22.07 19.51 -54.64
N VAL A 327 22.44 20.56 -53.91
CA VAL A 327 22.31 21.95 -54.35
C VAL A 327 23.32 22.27 -55.46
N SER A 328 24.55 21.78 -55.33
CA SER A 328 25.61 21.93 -56.34
C SER A 328 25.28 21.19 -57.65
N LEU A 329 24.71 19.97 -57.56
CA LEU A 329 24.22 19.23 -58.72
C LEU A 329 23.09 19.99 -59.43
N ARG A 330 22.17 20.58 -58.66
CA ARG A 330 21.04 21.32 -59.21
C ARG A 330 21.47 22.60 -59.92
N SER A 331 22.40 23.36 -59.35
CA SER A 331 22.96 24.55 -60.02
C SER A 331 23.75 24.20 -61.28
N ALA A 332 24.50 23.09 -61.28
CA ALA A 332 25.22 22.63 -62.47
C ALA A 332 24.27 22.21 -63.60
N PHE A 333 23.12 21.62 -63.27
CA PHE A 333 22.07 21.30 -64.25
C PHE A 333 21.38 22.56 -64.80
N ASP A 334 21.15 23.58 -63.97
CA ASP A 334 20.56 24.85 -64.42
C ASP A 334 21.53 25.64 -65.32
N ASP A 335 22.83 25.67 -64.97
CA ASP A 335 23.87 26.29 -65.81
C ASP A 335 24.01 25.56 -67.17
N TYR A 336 23.99 24.23 -67.17
CA TYR A 336 24.03 23.43 -68.40
C TYR A 336 22.79 23.67 -69.28
N LYS A 337 21.62 23.82 -68.67
CA LYS A 337 20.38 24.16 -69.37
C LYS A 337 20.46 25.56 -70.00
N GLN A 338 20.97 26.55 -69.27
CA GLN A 338 21.10 27.91 -69.78
C GLN A 338 22.15 28.01 -70.90
N GLN A 339 23.23 27.24 -70.79
CA GLN A 339 24.27 27.17 -71.82
C GLN A 339 23.77 26.48 -73.10
N THR A 340 22.94 25.44 -72.98
CA THR A 340 22.32 24.77 -74.14
C THR A 340 21.25 25.64 -74.80
N GLU A 341 20.44 26.38 -74.03
CA GLU A 341 19.48 27.36 -74.57
C GLU A 341 20.18 28.52 -75.30
N ALA A 342 21.27 29.06 -74.74
CA ALA A 342 22.07 30.10 -75.39
C ALA A 342 22.76 29.61 -76.67
N MET A 343 23.24 28.36 -76.68
CA MET A 343 23.86 27.75 -77.86
C MET A 343 22.84 27.51 -78.99
N VAL A 344 21.62 27.10 -78.64
CA VAL A 344 20.52 26.94 -79.60
C VAL A 344 20.08 28.30 -80.18
N ALA A 345 19.97 29.34 -79.35
CA ALA A 345 19.64 30.69 -79.80
C ALA A 345 20.73 31.29 -80.71
N ALA A 346 22.01 31.06 -80.40
CA ALA A 346 23.13 31.50 -81.23
C ALA A 346 23.16 30.78 -82.58
N GLN A 347 22.87 29.48 -82.62
CA GLN A 347 22.77 28.72 -83.88
C GLN A 347 21.57 29.14 -84.74
N ALA A 348 20.44 29.48 -84.12
CA ALA A 348 19.27 30.02 -84.82
C ALA A 348 19.56 31.39 -85.46
N GLY A 349 20.27 32.29 -84.76
CA GLY A 349 20.68 33.59 -85.29
C GLY A 349 21.69 33.52 -86.44
N VAL A 350 22.60 32.54 -86.41
CA VAL A 350 23.55 32.30 -87.51
C VAL A 350 22.84 31.77 -88.76
N LEU A 351 21.77 30.99 -88.61
CA LEU A 351 20.94 30.51 -89.73
C LEU A 351 20.10 31.63 -90.37
N GLU A 352 19.62 32.61 -89.61
CA GLU A 352 18.93 33.79 -90.17
C GLU A 352 19.90 34.70 -90.93
N GLN A 353 21.15 34.86 -90.48
CA GLN A 353 22.17 35.66 -91.18
C GLN A 353 22.70 35.01 -92.47
N LEU A 354 22.52 33.70 -92.65
CA LEU A 354 22.90 32.98 -93.88
C LEU A 354 21.79 32.95 -94.95
N HIS A 355 20.57 33.39 -94.61
CA HIS A 355 19.42 33.45 -95.53
C HIS A 355 18.98 34.88 -95.91
N ALA A 356 19.73 35.91 -95.47
CA ALA A 356 19.64 37.29 -95.96
C ALA A 356 20.87 37.60 -96.83
#